data_AF-A0A4P0YES7-F1
#
_entry.id   AF-A0A4P0YES7-F1
#
_cell.length_a   1.000
_cell.length_b   1.000
_cell.length_c   1.000
_cell.angle_alpha   90.00
_cell.angle_beta   90.00
_cell.angle_gamma   90.00
#
_symmetry.space_group_name_H-M   'P 1'
#
loop_
_entity.id
_entity.type
_entity.pdbx_description
1 polymer ?
#
loop_
_entity_poly.entity_id
_entity_poly.type
_entity_poly.pdbx_seq_one_letter_code
_entity_poly.pdbx_strand_id
1 'polypeptide(L)'
;MRDLPFSSLIFARQMFVVGELLRDLPPEDRITPIVGMLQGVVEKGGELRVEVADTNESKELMKFCRKFTVPLRAALREAGVLTNYETPKRPVVHVFFIAPGCCYTGYSYSNNNSPFYMGIPRLKFPSDAPSRSTLKLEEAFHVFIPADEWDERLANGMYAVDLGACPGGWTYQLVKRNMWVSSVDNGRWPRA
;
A
#
# COMPACT_ATOMS: atom_id res chain seq x y z
N MET A 1 18.33 -6.25 1.23
CA MET A 1 17.15 -5.50 0.76
C MET A 1 17.51 -4.30 -0.14
N ARG A 2 18.74 -3.76 -0.09
CA ARG A 2 19.14 -2.67 -1.01
C ARG A 2 19.43 -3.15 -2.44
N ASP A 3 19.92 -4.38 -2.60
CA ASP A 3 20.43 -4.86 -3.89
C ASP A 3 19.37 -5.55 -4.78
N LEU A 4 18.21 -5.91 -4.20
CA LEU A 4 17.08 -6.50 -4.93
C LEU A 4 16.01 -5.42 -5.14
N PRO A 5 15.78 -4.95 -6.39
CA PRO A 5 14.73 -3.99 -6.67
C PRO A 5 13.35 -4.56 -6.32
N PHE A 6 12.56 -3.84 -5.53
CA PHE A 6 11.20 -4.22 -5.20
C PHE A 6 10.33 -4.41 -6.45
N SER A 7 10.53 -3.52 -7.43
CA SER A 7 9.81 -3.52 -8.70
C SER A 7 10.06 -4.77 -9.57
N SER A 8 11.08 -5.58 -9.29
CA SER A 8 11.31 -6.84 -10.00
C SER A 8 10.53 -8.02 -9.40
N LEU A 9 9.84 -7.84 -8.28
CA LEU A 9 9.09 -8.89 -7.60
C LEU A 9 7.64 -8.93 -8.08
N ILE A 10 7.27 -9.97 -8.82
CA ILE A 10 5.93 -10.09 -9.42
C ILE A 10 4.85 -10.41 -8.37
N PHE A 11 5.17 -11.28 -7.39
CA PHE A 11 4.19 -11.84 -6.46
C PHE A 11 4.18 -11.18 -5.07
N ALA A 12 5.07 -10.22 -4.82
CA ALA A 12 5.16 -9.53 -3.54
C ALA A 12 4.45 -8.17 -3.59
N ARG A 13 3.35 -8.01 -2.83
CA ARG A 13 2.66 -6.71 -2.73
C ARG A 13 3.46 -5.68 -1.93
N GLN A 14 4.27 -6.14 -0.98
CA GLN A 14 5.12 -5.34 -0.11
C GLN A 14 6.25 -6.23 0.45
N MET A 15 7.37 -5.63 0.86
CA MET A 15 8.42 -6.28 1.64
C MET A 15 9.01 -5.35 2.70
N PHE A 16 9.44 -5.91 3.82
CA PHE A 16 10.24 -5.22 4.84
C PHE A 16 11.14 -6.25 5.55
N VAL A 17 12.27 -5.80 6.10
CA VAL A 17 13.12 -6.64 6.95
C VAL A 17 12.53 -6.67 8.36
N VAL A 18 12.66 -7.79 9.05
CA VAL A 18 12.16 -7.97 10.42
C VAL A 18 13.21 -8.59 11.32
N GLY A 19 13.08 -8.34 12.62
CA GLY A 19 13.79 -9.08 13.66
C GLY A 19 13.03 -10.33 14.12
N GLU A 20 13.27 -10.73 15.37
CA GLU A 20 12.61 -11.89 15.98
C GLU A 20 11.10 -11.67 16.18
N LEU A 21 10.36 -12.79 16.25
CA LEU A 21 8.92 -12.78 16.52
C LEU A 21 8.65 -12.44 17.98
N LEU A 22 7.95 -11.34 18.24
CA LEU A 22 7.32 -11.09 19.54
C LEU A 22 6.10 -11.98 19.68
N ARG A 23 6.00 -12.70 20.80
CA ARG A 23 4.88 -13.57 21.17
C ARG A 23 4.28 -13.11 22.48
N ASP A 24 3.01 -13.46 22.69
CA ASP A 24 2.30 -13.29 23.97
C ASP A 24 2.36 -11.84 24.50
N LEU A 25 2.21 -10.85 23.62
CA LEU A 25 2.22 -9.44 24.01
C LEU A 25 1.16 -9.16 25.10
N PRO A 26 1.58 -8.65 26.28
CA PRO A 26 0.69 -8.48 27.41
C PRO A 26 -0.41 -7.46 27.10
N PRO A 27 -1.69 -7.77 27.35
CA PRO A 27 -2.80 -6.87 27.03
C PRO A 27 -2.72 -5.48 27.67
N GLU A 28 -2.13 -5.41 28.85
CA GLU A 28 -1.91 -4.22 29.65
C GLU A 28 -0.74 -3.35 29.17
N ASP A 29 0.25 -3.94 28.48
CA ASP A 29 1.41 -3.22 27.95
C ASP A 29 1.95 -3.83 26.64
N ARG A 30 1.26 -3.54 25.53
CA ARG A 30 1.72 -3.95 24.20
C ARG A 30 2.81 -3.04 23.63
N ILE A 31 3.06 -1.87 24.22
CA ILE A 31 3.90 -0.83 23.62
C ILE A 31 5.36 -1.07 23.96
N THR A 32 5.67 -1.25 25.25
CA THR A 32 7.06 -1.37 25.71
C THR A 32 7.84 -2.46 24.98
N PRO A 33 7.31 -3.69 24.77
CA PRO A 33 8.04 -4.73 24.06
C PRO A 33 8.33 -4.37 22.59
N ILE A 34 7.38 -3.71 21.92
CA ILE A 34 7.52 -3.31 20.51
C ILE A 34 8.55 -2.18 20.37
N VAL A 35 8.51 -1.19 21.27
CA VAL A 35 9.49 -0.10 21.29
C VAL A 35 10.90 -0.65 21.53
N GLY A 36 11.07 -1.55 22.50
CA GLY A 36 12.35 -2.18 22.80
C GLY A 36 12.97 -2.93 21.61
N MET A 37 12.14 -3.61 20.80
CA MET A 37 12.62 -4.29 19.59
C MET A 37 13.08 -3.35 18.46
N LEU A 38 12.55 -2.13 18.42
CA LEU A 38 12.86 -1.16 17.37
C LEU A 38 13.98 -0.18 17.76
N GLN A 39 14.21 0.02 19.07
CA GLN A 39 15.29 0.84 19.57
C GLN A 39 16.65 0.29 19.12
N GLY A 40 17.49 1.17 18.57
CA GLY A 40 18.81 0.80 18.01
C GLY A 40 18.75 0.05 16.67
N VAL A 41 17.57 -0.42 16.23
CA VAL A 41 17.37 -1.05 14.90
C VAL A 41 17.02 0.01 13.85
N VAL A 42 16.12 0.94 14.21
CA VAL A 42 15.73 2.07 13.35
C VAL A 42 15.79 3.35 14.17
N GLU A 43 16.47 4.35 13.63
CA GLU A 43 16.48 5.70 14.18
C GLU A 43 15.80 6.67 13.21
N LYS A 44 14.87 7.47 13.73
CA LYS A 44 14.19 8.53 12.96
C LYS A 44 13.52 8.01 11.68
N GLY A 45 12.75 6.93 11.78
CA GLY A 45 11.87 6.42 10.74
C GLY A 45 10.80 7.46 10.36
N GLY A 46 10.42 7.47 9.08
CA GLY A 46 9.59 8.52 8.48
C GLY A 46 8.09 8.28 8.54
N GLU A 47 7.68 7.03 8.71
CA GLU A 47 6.27 6.60 8.70
C GLU A 47 6.15 5.32 9.54
N LEU A 48 4.97 5.09 10.13
CA LEU A 48 4.61 3.82 10.79
C LEU A 48 3.45 3.17 10.07
N ARG A 49 3.61 1.88 9.73
CA ARG A 49 2.54 1.00 9.25
C ARG A 49 2.38 -0.20 10.18
N VAL A 50 1.20 -0.33 10.79
CA VAL A 50 0.84 -1.50 11.60
C VAL A 50 -0.09 -2.38 10.77
N GLU A 51 0.42 -3.52 10.32
CA GLU A 51 -0.15 -4.30 9.22
C GLU A 51 -0.50 -5.73 9.65
N VAL A 52 -1.30 -6.40 8.81
CA VAL A 52 -1.69 -7.82 8.94
C VAL A 52 -1.68 -8.48 7.57
N ALA A 53 -1.76 -9.80 7.51
CA ALA A 53 -2.00 -10.50 6.26
C ALA A 53 -3.40 -10.19 5.70
N ASP A 54 -3.54 -10.14 4.37
CA ASP A 54 -4.81 -9.92 3.69
C ASP A 54 -5.65 -11.21 3.61
N THR A 55 -6.11 -11.67 4.78
CA THR A 55 -6.95 -12.87 4.92
C THR A 55 -8.26 -12.54 5.64
N ASN A 56 -9.25 -13.43 5.54
CA ASN A 56 -10.54 -13.22 6.20
C ASN A 56 -10.41 -13.25 7.73
N GLU A 57 -9.54 -14.10 8.26
CA GLU A 57 -9.28 -14.32 9.68
C GLU A 57 -8.63 -13.09 10.32
N SER A 58 -7.86 -12.34 9.53
CA SER A 58 -7.12 -11.15 9.98
C SER A 58 -7.98 -9.88 10.02
N LYS A 59 -9.26 -9.91 9.64
CA LYS A 59 -10.12 -8.71 9.57
C LYS A 59 -10.34 -8.02 10.92
N GLU A 60 -10.57 -8.78 11.99
CA GLU A 60 -10.69 -8.21 13.34
C GLU A 60 -9.35 -7.67 13.83
N LEU A 61 -8.25 -8.38 13.53
CA LEU A 61 -6.90 -7.94 13.85
C LEU A 61 -6.54 -6.64 13.11
N MET A 62 -7.01 -6.47 11.86
CA MET A 62 -6.84 -5.22 11.11
C MET A 62 -7.51 -4.03 11.80
N LYS A 63 -8.71 -4.21 12.37
CA LYS A 63 -9.38 -3.14 13.14
C LYS A 63 -8.57 -2.76 14.37
N PHE A 64 -8.00 -3.75 15.06
CA PHE A 64 -7.07 -3.52 16.17
C PHE A 64 -5.84 -2.74 15.71
N CYS A 65 -5.12 -3.20 14.67
CA CYS A 65 -3.90 -2.56 14.16
C CYS A 65 -4.13 -1.09 13.77
N ARG A 66 -5.26 -0.78 13.13
CA ARG A 66 -5.63 0.60 12.78
C ARG A 66 -5.77 1.50 14.01
N LYS A 67 -6.43 1.02 15.06
CA LYS A 67 -6.59 1.77 16.33
C LYS A 67 -5.27 1.85 17.09
N PHE A 68 -4.50 0.77 17.10
CA PHE A 68 -3.23 0.65 17.82
C PHE A 68 -2.10 1.50 17.20
N THR A 69 -2.20 1.83 15.91
CA THR A 69 -1.24 2.69 15.21
C THR A 69 -1.05 4.04 15.91
N VAL A 70 -2.13 4.65 16.42
CA VAL A 70 -2.08 5.99 17.03
C VAL A 70 -1.24 6.01 18.32
N PRO A 71 -1.54 5.21 19.36
CA PRO A 71 -0.73 5.21 20.57
C PRO A 71 0.69 4.67 20.33
N LEU A 72 0.85 3.67 19.44
CA LEU A 72 2.18 3.14 19.12
C LEU A 72 3.06 4.20 18.43
N ARG A 73 2.51 4.99 17.51
CA ARG A 73 3.23 6.09 16.86
C ARG A 73 3.72 7.12 17.87
N ALA A 74 2.88 7.48 18.85
CA ALA A 74 3.26 8.43 19.90
C ALA A 74 4.45 7.92 20.70
N ALA A 75 4.38 6.68 21.18
CA ALA A 75 5.46 6.05 21.95
C ALA A 75 6.76 5.90 21.14
N LEU A 76 6.67 5.51 19.86
CA LEU A 76 7.86 5.39 19.00
C LEU A 76 8.51 6.74 18.68
N ARG A 77 7.74 7.84 18.66
CA ARG A 77 8.28 9.20 18.53
C ARG A 77 9.02 9.63 19.81
N GLU A 78 8.40 9.40 20.96
CA GLU A 78 9.00 9.68 22.27
C GLU A 78 10.32 8.89 22.46
N ALA A 79 10.35 7.64 22.01
CA ALA A 79 11.54 6.79 22.03
C ALA A 79 12.57 7.11 20.92
N GLY A 80 12.33 8.11 20.05
CA GLY A 80 13.25 8.50 18.96
C GLY A 80 13.33 7.53 17.77
N VAL A 81 12.52 6.47 17.77
CA VAL A 81 12.42 5.50 16.66
C VAL A 81 11.78 6.15 15.43
N LEU A 82 10.78 7.01 15.62
CA LEU A 82 10.13 7.78 14.55
C LEU A 82 10.50 9.26 14.64
N THR A 83 10.49 9.94 13.50
CA THR A 83 10.50 11.41 13.47
C THR A 83 9.19 11.99 14.01
N ASN A 84 9.28 13.19 14.59
CA ASN A 84 8.10 13.93 15.08
C ASN A 84 7.08 14.23 13.98
N TYR A 85 7.55 14.38 12.74
CA TYR A 85 6.75 14.63 11.55
C TYR A 85 7.02 13.56 10.51
N GLU A 86 6.03 13.20 9.71
CA GLU A 86 6.22 12.23 8.64
C GLU A 86 7.26 12.73 7.63
N THR A 87 8.16 11.84 7.22
CA THR A 87 9.30 12.20 6.36
C THR A 87 9.49 11.15 5.25
N PRO A 88 9.04 11.43 4.00
CA PRO A 88 9.03 10.43 2.93
C PRO A 88 10.39 9.81 2.56
N LYS A 89 11.49 10.51 2.82
CA LYS A 89 12.86 10.04 2.51
C LYS A 89 13.47 9.15 3.61
N ARG A 90 12.79 8.95 4.73
CA ARG A 90 13.22 8.09 5.83
C ARG A 90 12.59 6.69 5.70
N PRO A 91 13.19 5.64 6.30
CA PRO A 91 12.61 4.31 6.28
C PRO A 91 11.17 4.28 6.83
N VAL A 92 10.35 3.40 6.27
CA VAL A 92 9.03 3.10 6.83
C VAL A 92 9.21 2.04 7.90
N VAL A 93 8.70 2.30 9.10
CA VAL A 93 8.67 1.34 10.21
C VAL A 93 7.43 0.46 10.08
N HIS A 94 7.63 -0.84 10.14
CA HIS A 94 6.56 -1.84 10.04
C HIS A 94 6.42 -2.61 11.36
N VAL A 95 5.16 -2.78 11.78
CA VAL A 95 4.79 -3.72 12.84
C VAL A 95 3.73 -4.64 12.29
N PHE A 96 4.10 -5.90 12.04
CA PHE A 96 3.29 -6.84 11.29
C PHE A 96 2.75 -7.93 12.22
N PHE A 97 1.45 -7.88 12.48
CA PHE A 97 0.77 -8.86 13.33
C PHE A 97 0.37 -10.09 12.52
N ILE A 98 0.79 -11.27 12.98
CA ILE A 98 0.44 -12.57 12.39
C ILE A 98 -0.70 -13.26 13.15
N ALA A 99 -0.90 -12.88 14.41
CA ALA A 99 -1.97 -13.34 15.28
C ALA A 99 -2.18 -12.31 16.41
N PRO A 100 -3.28 -12.38 17.17
CA PRO A 100 -3.44 -11.57 18.37
C PRO A 100 -2.25 -11.76 19.32
N GLY A 101 -1.60 -10.66 19.69
CA GLY A 101 -0.44 -10.69 20.59
C GLY A 101 0.88 -11.15 19.97
N CYS A 102 0.91 -11.47 18.67
CA CYS A 102 2.11 -11.95 17.98
C CYS A 102 2.44 -11.06 16.78
N CYS A 103 3.61 -10.43 16.79
CA CYS A 103 4.04 -9.55 15.70
C CYS A 103 5.54 -9.56 15.43
N TYR A 104 5.89 -9.26 14.19
CA TYR A 104 7.24 -8.89 13.79
C TYR A 104 7.37 -7.36 13.77
N THR A 105 8.59 -6.88 13.97
CA THR A 105 8.92 -5.46 13.87
C THR A 105 10.13 -5.27 12.95
N GLY A 106 10.16 -4.17 12.22
CA GLY A 106 11.29 -3.83 11.37
C GLY A 106 10.98 -2.68 10.41
N TYR A 107 11.59 -2.68 9.23
CA TYR A 107 11.51 -1.53 8.32
C TYR A 107 11.69 -1.86 6.83
N SER A 108 11.30 -0.93 5.98
CA SER A 108 11.62 -0.92 4.55
C SER A 108 12.17 0.44 4.12
N TYR A 109 12.91 0.46 3.01
CA TYR A 109 13.38 1.71 2.41
C TYR A 109 12.27 2.29 1.52
N SER A 110 11.91 3.56 1.71
CA SER A 110 10.78 4.19 1.01
C SER A 110 10.98 4.35 -0.51
N ASN A 111 12.21 4.23 -0.99
CA ASN A 111 12.56 4.21 -2.41
C ASN A 111 12.69 2.80 -3.00
N ASN A 112 12.45 1.76 -2.20
CA ASN A 112 12.53 0.36 -2.63
C ASN A 112 11.49 -0.50 -1.90
N ASN A 113 10.24 -0.04 -1.87
CA ASN A 113 9.09 -0.71 -1.26
C ASN A 113 7.80 -0.34 -2.00
N SER A 114 6.66 -0.87 -1.54
CA SER A 114 5.36 -0.33 -1.95
C SER A 114 5.03 0.94 -1.15
N PRO A 115 4.55 2.01 -1.80
CA PRO A 115 4.13 3.23 -1.08
C PRO A 115 2.79 3.02 -0.36
N PHE A 116 2.11 1.90 -0.58
CA PHE A 116 0.76 1.64 -0.06
C PHE A 116 0.79 0.80 1.23
N TYR A 117 -0.16 1.08 2.12
CA TYR A 117 -0.45 0.24 3.28
C TYR A 117 -0.83 -1.19 2.84
N MET A 118 -0.18 -2.21 3.41
CA MET A 118 -0.27 -3.63 3.02
C MET A 118 0.11 -3.90 1.55
N GLY A 119 0.68 -2.92 0.85
CA GLY A 119 0.90 -3.00 -0.59
C GLY A 119 -0.37 -2.91 -1.44
N ILE A 120 -1.46 -2.38 -0.89
CA ILE A 120 -2.77 -2.32 -1.55
C ILE A 120 -3.25 -0.86 -1.67
N PRO A 121 -3.34 -0.29 -2.88
CA PRO A 121 -3.94 1.01 -3.10
C PRO A 121 -5.40 1.05 -2.63
N ARG A 122 -5.77 2.12 -1.91
CA ARG A 122 -7.16 2.30 -1.46
C ARG A 122 -7.98 2.96 -2.56
N LEU A 123 -8.67 2.14 -3.35
CA LEU A 123 -9.50 2.58 -4.47
C LEU A 123 -10.98 2.38 -4.15
N LYS A 124 -11.82 3.31 -4.61
CA LYS A 124 -13.28 3.22 -4.50
C LYS A 124 -13.85 2.97 -5.88
N PHE A 125 -14.67 1.92 -6.00
CA PHE A 125 -15.38 1.64 -7.25
C PHE A 125 -16.31 2.80 -7.63
N PRO A 126 -16.11 3.45 -8.80
CA PRO A 126 -17.02 4.48 -9.29
C PRO A 126 -18.32 3.83 -9.77
N SER A 127 -19.47 4.37 -9.35
CA SER A 127 -20.79 3.79 -9.64
C SER A 127 -21.20 3.86 -11.11
N ASP A 128 -20.60 4.77 -11.86
CA ASP A 128 -20.76 5.01 -13.29
C ASP A 128 -19.80 4.17 -14.16
N ALA A 129 -18.85 3.45 -13.56
CA ALA A 129 -18.02 2.53 -14.34
C ALA A 129 -18.81 1.28 -14.77
N PRO A 130 -18.67 0.83 -16.02
CA PRO A 130 -19.45 -0.28 -16.56
C PRO A 130 -19.01 -1.66 -16.04
N SER A 131 -17.86 -1.74 -15.36
CA SER A 131 -17.34 -2.99 -14.79
C SER A 131 -16.36 -2.73 -13.65
N ARG A 132 -16.36 -3.62 -12.65
CA ARG A 132 -15.37 -3.63 -11.55
C ARG A 132 -13.93 -3.83 -12.02
N SER A 133 -13.71 -4.36 -13.23
CA SER A 133 -12.36 -4.49 -13.82
C SER A 133 -11.65 -3.16 -13.99
N THR A 134 -12.38 -2.03 -13.95
CA THR A 134 -11.82 -0.67 -13.93
C THR A 134 -10.76 -0.48 -12.85
N LEU A 135 -10.96 -1.08 -11.67
CA LEU A 135 -10.02 -0.94 -10.55
C LEU A 135 -8.68 -1.60 -10.82
N LYS A 136 -8.61 -2.59 -11.72
CA LYS A 136 -7.34 -3.23 -12.10
C LYS A 136 -6.42 -2.25 -12.83
N LEU A 137 -6.98 -1.47 -13.75
CA LEU A 137 -6.20 -0.47 -14.50
C LEU A 137 -5.88 0.75 -13.63
N GLU A 138 -6.80 1.17 -12.78
CA GLU A 138 -6.54 2.24 -11.80
C GLU A 138 -5.42 1.84 -10.82
N GLU A 139 -5.46 0.62 -10.28
CA GLU A 139 -4.39 0.06 -9.44
C GLU A 139 -3.07 -0.01 -10.20
N ALA A 140 -3.08 -0.47 -11.46
CA ALA A 140 -1.88 -0.52 -12.29
C ALA A 140 -1.25 0.87 -12.50
N PHE A 141 -2.06 1.92 -12.74
CA PHE A 141 -1.54 3.29 -12.82
C PHE A 141 -0.87 3.71 -11.50
N HIS A 142 -1.48 3.42 -10.35
CA HIS A 142 -0.90 3.72 -9.04
C HIS A 142 0.38 2.94 -8.74
N VAL A 143 0.48 1.69 -9.19
CA VAL A 143 1.63 0.82 -8.91
C VAL A 143 2.80 1.09 -9.86
N PHE A 144 2.55 1.33 -11.14
CA PHE A 144 3.59 1.36 -12.17
C PHE A 144 4.02 2.77 -12.61
N ILE A 145 3.25 3.81 -12.27
CA ILE A 145 3.55 5.19 -12.67
C ILE A 145 3.65 6.04 -11.41
N PRO A 146 4.84 6.59 -11.08
CA PRO A 146 5.00 7.53 -9.98
C PRO A 146 3.99 8.68 -10.07
N ALA A 147 3.35 9.02 -8.95
CA ALA A 147 2.20 9.94 -8.92
C ALA A 147 2.53 11.33 -9.49
N ASP A 148 3.77 11.77 -9.34
CA ASP A 148 4.32 13.02 -9.87
C ASP A 148 4.55 13.00 -11.40
N GLU A 149 4.54 11.83 -12.03
CA GLU A 149 4.69 11.67 -13.48
C GLU A 149 3.35 11.46 -14.21
N TRP A 150 2.22 11.45 -13.50
CA TRP A 150 0.92 11.11 -14.08
C TRP A 150 0.47 12.07 -15.16
N ASP A 151 0.69 13.38 -15.00
CA ASP A 151 0.22 14.36 -15.98
C ASP A 151 1.06 14.38 -17.25
N GLU A 152 2.27 13.82 -17.21
CA GLU A 152 3.16 13.65 -18.37
C GLU A 152 2.93 12.28 -19.04
N ARG A 153 2.86 11.20 -18.26
CA ARG A 153 2.81 9.82 -18.78
C ARG A 153 1.39 9.26 -18.98
N LEU A 154 0.40 9.82 -18.28
CA LEU A 154 -1.04 9.58 -18.46
C LEU A 154 -1.73 10.89 -18.85
N ALA A 155 -1.15 11.57 -19.85
CA ALA A 155 -1.49 12.94 -20.20
C ALA A 155 -2.85 13.06 -20.91
N ASN A 156 -3.46 14.22 -20.73
CA ASN A 156 -4.66 14.64 -21.45
C ASN A 156 -4.40 14.67 -22.97
N GLY A 157 -5.34 14.18 -23.76
CA GLY A 157 -5.29 14.21 -25.21
C GLY A 157 -4.44 13.11 -25.84
N MET A 158 -3.81 12.24 -25.03
CA MET A 158 -3.16 11.03 -25.53
C MET A 158 -4.17 10.12 -26.22
N TYR A 159 -3.72 9.40 -27.25
CA TYR A 159 -4.48 8.35 -27.88
C TYR A 159 -4.17 7.02 -27.21
N ALA A 160 -5.20 6.23 -26.92
CA ALA A 160 -5.07 4.90 -26.33
C ALA A 160 -5.91 3.88 -27.10
N VAL A 161 -5.51 2.61 -27.03
CA VAL A 161 -6.25 1.48 -27.59
C VAL A 161 -6.54 0.50 -26.46
N ASP A 162 -7.81 0.12 -26.28
CA ASP A 162 -8.24 -0.93 -25.35
C ASP A 162 -8.69 -2.14 -26.16
N LEU A 163 -8.07 -3.31 -25.94
CA LEU A 163 -8.31 -4.54 -26.69
C LEU A 163 -9.12 -5.53 -25.84
N GLY A 164 -10.24 -6.02 -26.37
CA GLY A 164 -11.20 -6.80 -25.56
C GLY A 164 -11.94 -5.90 -24.56
N ALA A 165 -12.28 -4.70 -25.03
CA ALA A 165 -12.64 -3.60 -24.17
C ALA A 165 -14.06 -3.71 -23.59
N CYS A 166 -14.98 -4.49 -24.17
CA CYS A 166 -16.38 -4.55 -23.73
C CYS A 166 -16.48 -5.19 -22.33
N PRO A 167 -17.19 -4.58 -21.36
CA PRO A 167 -18.12 -3.45 -21.48
C PRO A 167 -17.51 -2.06 -21.18
N GLY A 168 -16.19 -1.94 -21.05
CA GLY A 168 -15.49 -0.64 -20.98
C GLY A 168 -14.84 -0.33 -19.65
N GLY A 169 -14.51 -1.34 -18.82
CA GLY A 169 -13.90 -1.09 -17.50
C GLY A 169 -12.55 -0.37 -17.59
N TRP A 170 -11.70 -0.77 -18.53
CA TRP A 170 -10.39 -0.16 -18.74
C TRP A 170 -10.49 1.13 -19.55
N THR A 171 -11.29 1.14 -20.63
CA THR A 171 -11.71 2.35 -21.34
C THR A 171 -12.14 3.46 -20.37
N TYR A 172 -12.91 3.15 -19.31
CA TYR A 172 -13.35 4.13 -18.32
C TYR A 172 -12.17 4.88 -17.66
N GLN A 173 -11.10 4.18 -17.26
CA GLN A 173 -9.93 4.85 -16.63
C GLN A 173 -9.15 5.70 -17.64
N LEU A 174 -9.03 5.24 -18.88
CA LEU A 174 -8.37 5.98 -19.95
C LEU A 174 -9.15 7.28 -20.27
N VAL A 175 -10.49 7.18 -20.37
CA VAL A 175 -11.38 8.35 -20.54
C VAL A 175 -11.29 9.29 -19.34
N LYS A 176 -11.23 8.77 -18.11
CA LYS A 176 -11.05 9.58 -16.89
C LYS A 176 -9.72 10.37 -16.87
N ARG A 177 -8.71 9.94 -17.63
CA ARG A 177 -7.46 10.69 -17.89
C ARG A 177 -7.54 11.63 -19.10
N ASN A 178 -8.72 11.83 -19.67
CA ASN A 178 -8.99 12.64 -20.86
C ASN A 178 -8.25 12.14 -22.12
N MET A 179 -8.11 10.82 -22.27
CA MET A 179 -7.54 10.21 -23.47
C MET A 179 -8.60 10.00 -24.55
N TRP A 180 -8.18 10.03 -25.81
CA TRP A 180 -8.98 9.58 -26.95
C TRP A 180 -8.80 8.06 -27.10
N VAL A 181 -9.86 7.28 -26.86
CA VAL A 181 -9.74 5.81 -26.76
C VAL A 181 -10.39 5.10 -27.94
N SER A 182 -9.61 4.29 -28.65
CA SER A 182 -10.13 3.29 -29.59
C SER A 182 -10.42 1.99 -28.83
N SER A 183 -11.69 1.70 -28.58
CA SER A 183 -12.11 0.48 -27.86
C SER A 183 -12.46 -0.61 -28.87
N VAL A 184 -11.70 -1.71 -28.87
CA VAL A 184 -11.82 -2.80 -29.85
C VAL A 184 -12.40 -4.03 -29.19
N ASP A 185 -13.62 -4.40 -29.60
CA ASP A 185 -14.29 -5.62 -29.15
C ASP A 185 -15.37 -6.04 -30.16
N ASN A 186 -15.71 -7.32 -30.17
CA ASN A 186 -16.88 -7.84 -30.89
C ASN A 186 -18.18 -7.69 -30.06
N GLY A 187 -18.06 -7.52 -28.74
CA GLY A 187 -19.15 -7.36 -27.79
C GLY A 187 -19.88 -6.02 -27.95
N ARG A 188 -21.14 -5.98 -27.52
CA ARG A 188 -21.98 -4.77 -27.58
C ARG A 188 -21.60 -3.80 -26.47
N TRP A 189 -21.21 -2.59 -26.83
CA TRP A 189 -20.95 -1.52 -25.88
C TRP A 189 -22.21 -1.14 -25.09
N PRO A 190 -22.09 -0.79 -23.79
CA PRO A 190 -23.17 -0.15 -23.07
C PRO A 190 -23.64 1.08 -23.84
N ARG A 191 -24.96 1.24 -23.99
CA ARG A 191 -25.52 2.44 -24.62
C ARG A 191 -25.23 3.65 -23.73
N ALA A 192 -24.81 4.75 -24.37
CA ALA A 192 -24.70 6.06 -23.75
C ALA A 192 -26.04 6.56 -23.21
#